data_AF-A0AAU4XJF6-F1
#
_entry.id   AF-A0AAU4XJF6-F1
#
_cell.length_a   1.000
_cell.length_b   1.000
_cell.length_c   1.000
_cell.angle_alpha   90.00
_cell.angle_beta   90.00
_cell.angle_gamma   90.00
#
_symmetry.space_group_name_H-M   'P 1'
#
loop_
_entity.id
_entity.type
_entity.pdbx_description
1 polymer ?
#
loop_
_entity_poly.entity_id
_entity_poly.type
_entity_poly.pdbx_seq_one_letter_code
_entity_poly.pdbx_strand_id
1 'polypeptide(L)'
;MLEFIRCALEAEGVAHARPSLWEVGDEWYVTARPAMDGLRIAEKGVELLCAPGMHAPTTAYARALNQAVWQERDEGSLAERLEPFKAEFLAVARRSLT
;
A
#
# COMPACT_ATOMS: atom_id res chain seq x y z
N MET A 1 10.10 -6.91 -5.20
CA MET A 1 10.30 -6.30 -3.86
C MET A 1 10.46 -4.78 -3.93
N LEU A 2 11.51 -4.24 -4.58
CA LEU A 2 11.67 -2.78 -4.74
C LEU A 2 10.47 -2.12 -5.45
N GLU A 3 9.93 -2.80 -6.47
CA GLU A 3 8.75 -2.32 -7.18
C GLU A 3 7.51 -2.22 -6.27
N PHE A 4 7.35 -3.16 -5.35
CA PHE A 4 6.27 -3.10 -4.35
C PHE A 4 6.47 -1.93 -3.39
N ILE A 5 7.71 -1.68 -2.95
CA ILE A 5 8.02 -0.51 -2.09
C ILE A 5 7.70 0.80 -2.80
N ARG A 6 8.09 0.94 -4.07
CA ARG A 6 7.78 2.12 -4.89
C ARG A 6 6.27 2.34 -4.96
N CYS A 7 5.50 1.32 -5.35
CA CYS A 7 4.05 1.42 -5.46
C CYS A 7 3.37 1.66 -4.11
N ALA A 8 3.90 1.09 -3.02
CA ALA A 8 3.40 1.33 -1.66
C ALA A 8 3.57 2.78 -1.25
N LEU A 9 4.72 3.40 -1.54
CA LEU A 9 4.96 4.82 -1.25
C LEU A 9 4.09 5.75 -2.10
N GLU A 10 3.82 5.39 -3.36
CA GLU A 10 2.85 6.11 -4.21
C GLU A 10 1.45 6.03 -3.64
N ALA A 11 1.03 4.83 -3.19
CA ALA A 11 -0.24 4.63 -2.50
C ALA A 11 -0.35 5.42 -1.18
N GLU A 12 0.73 5.49 -0.39
CA GLU A 12 0.80 6.35 0.80
C GLU A 12 0.62 7.83 0.45
N GLY A 13 1.26 8.30 -0.62
CA GLY A 13 1.16 9.67 -1.11
C GLY A 13 -0.27 10.04 -1.49
N VAL A 14 -0.96 9.19 -2.27
CA VAL A 14 -2.36 9.44 -2.64
C VAL A 14 -3.32 9.30 -1.47
N ALA A 15 -3.05 8.41 -0.49
CA ALA A 15 -3.81 8.34 0.75
C ALA A 15 -3.64 9.62 1.59
N HIS A 16 -2.44 10.20 1.62
CA HIS A 16 -2.18 11.45 2.32
C HIS A 16 -2.88 12.64 1.67
N ALA A 17 -2.84 12.71 0.35
CA ALA A 17 -3.47 13.76 -0.46
C ALA A 17 -4.99 13.60 -0.61
N ARG A 18 -5.59 12.55 -0.01
CA ARG A 18 -7.03 12.27 -0.11
C ARG A 18 -7.86 13.43 0.47
N PRO A 19 -8.76 14.03 -0.32
CA PRO A 19 -9.69 15.02 0.19
C PRO A 19 -10.73 14.37 1.13
N SER A 20 -11.39 15.19 1.95
CA SER A 20 -12.45 14.71 2.84
C SER A 20 -13.64 14.14 2.07
N LEU A 21 -13.97 14.76 0.94
CA LEU A 21 -15.01 14.35 -0.01
C LEU A 21 -14.38 14.17 -1.39
N TRP A 22 -14.79 13.13 -2.11
CA TRP A 22 -14.40 12.86 -3.48
C TRP A 22 -15.46 12.02 -4.19
N GLU A 23 -15.48 12.11 -5.50
CA GLU A 23 -16.30 11.30 -6.41
C GLU A 23 -15.44 10.60 -7.47
N VAL A 24 -16.01 9.56 -8.08
CA VAL A 24 -15.37 8.89 -9.20
C VAL A 24 -15.25 9.85 -10.38
N GLY A 25 -14.02 10.14 -10.79
CA GLY A 25 -13.72 11.08 -11.88
C GLY A 25 -13.02 12.35 -11.42
N ASP A 26 -13.00 12.64 -10.12
CA ASP A 26 -12.23 13.75 -9.56
C ASP A 26 -10.73 13.59 -9.84
N GLU A 27 -10.00 14.71 -9.86
CA GLU A 27 -8.55 14.72 -10.11
C GLU A 27 -7.79 13.78 -9.16
N TRP A 28 -8.18 13.79 -7.87
CA TRP A 28 -7.61 12.87 -6.90
C TRP A 28 -7.91 11.41 -7.26
N TYR A 29 -9.15 11.08 -7.65
CA TYR A 29 -9.53 9.72 -8.03
C TYR A 29 -8.75 9.24 -9.26
N VAL A 30 -8.64 10.09 -10.28
CA VAL A 30 -7.89 9.81 -11.52
C VAL A 30 -6.41 9.55 -11.23
N THR A 31 -5.86 10.16 -10.17
CA THR A 31 -4.48 9.93 -9.74
C THR A 31 -4.33 8.71 -8.82
N ALA A 32 -5.26 8.53 -7.88
CA ALA A 32 -5.24 7.45 -6.91
C ALA A 32 -5.47 6.07 -7.55
N ARG A 33 -6.30 6.02 -8.61
CA ARG A 33 -6.64 4.75 -9.25
C ARG A 33 -5.42 4.06 -9.90
N PRO A 34 -4.62 4.72 -10.75
CA PRO A 34 -3.38 4.13 -11.28
C PRO A 34 -2.37 3.75 -10.20
N ALA A 35 -2.21 4.55 -9.14
CA ALA A 35 -1.32 4.22 -8.02
C ALA A 35 -1.74 2.90 -7.33
N MET A 36 -3.04 2.72 -7.09
CA MET A 36 -3.58 1.50 -6.49
C MET A 36 -3.54 0.29 -7.43
N ASP A 37 -3.69 0.50 -8.74
CA ASP A 37 -3.51 -0.57 -9.73
C ASP A 37 -2.03 -1.00 -9.80
N GLY A 38 -1.08 -0.06 -9.74
CA GLY A 38 0.35 -0.34 -9.62
C GLY A 38 0.68 -1.15 -8.36
N LEU A 39 0.12 -0.76 -7.21
CA LEU A 39 0.28 -1.51 -5.95
C LEU A 39 -0.21 -2.95 -6.08
N ARG A 40 -1.38 -3.18 -6.69
CA ARG A 40 -1.95 -4.52 -6.88
C ARG A 40 -1.10 -5.37 -7.82
N ILE A 41 -0.58 -4.78 -8.90
CA ILE A 41 0.35 -5.48 -9.81
C ILE A 41 1.63 -5.87 -9.06
N ALA A 42 2.20 -4.95 -8.29
CA ALA A 42 3.43 -5.21 -7.55
C ALA A 42 3.25 -6.25 -6.43
N GLU A 43 2.09 -6.27 -5.77
CA GLU A 43 1.70 -7.33 -4.81
C GLU A 43 1.72 -8.70 -5.48
N LYS A 44 1.10 -8.83 -6.67
CA LYS A 44 1.15 -10.07 -7.46
C LYS A 44 2.57 -10.42 -7.91
N GLY A 45 3.39 -9.43 -8.22
CA GLY A 45 4.81 -9.64 -8.47
C GLY A 45 5.55 -10.25 -7.28
N VAL A 46 5.25 -9.82 -6.05
CA VAL A 46 5.81 -10.43 -4.83
C VAL A 46 5.29 -11.86 -4.65
N GLU A 47 4.00 -12.10 -4.85
CA GLU A 47 3.39 -13.43 -4.75
C GLU A 47 4.01 -14.45 -5.74
N LEU A 48 4.39 -14.00 -6.94
CA LEU A 48 4.95 -14.88 -7.98
C LEU A 48 6.47 -15.08 -7.84
N LEU A 49 7.20 -14.08 -7.37
CA LEU A 49 8.66 -14.02 -7.52
C LEU A 49 9.43 -14.09 -6.19
N CYS A 50 8.75 -13.99 -5.05
CA CYS A 50 9.40 -13.98 -3.74
C CYS A 50 9.10 -15.25 -2.93
N ALA A 51 9.82 -15.44 -1.83
CA ALA A 51 9.60 -16.56 -0.94
C ALA A 51 8.15 -16.55 -0.37
N PRO A 52 7.50 -17.72 -0.17
CA PRO A 52 6.11 -17.80 0.27
C PRO A 52 5.81 -17.02 1.57
N GLY A 53 6.79 -16.91 2.46
CA GLY A 53 6.69 -16.13 3.71
C GLY A 53 6.45 -14.62 3.49
N MET A 54 6.69 -14.10 2.29
CA MET A 54 6.43 -12.70 1.93
C MET A 54 4.96 -12.40 1.65
N HIS A 55 4.13 -13.41 1.36
CA HIS A 55 2.79 -13.17 0.82
C HIS A 55 1.88 -12.50 1.85
N ALA A 56 1.82 -13.04 3.06
CA ALA A 56 0.98 -12.53 4.13
C ALA A 56 1.30 -11.06 4.51
N PRO A 57 2.55 -10.67 4.83
CA PRO A 57 2.85 -9.29 5.20
C PRO A 57 2.68 -8.30 4.03
N THR A 58 2.96 -8.73 2.80
CA THR A 58 2.73 -7.90 1.60
C THR A 58 1.25 -7.64 1.41
N THR A 59 0.41 -8.67 1.53
CA THR A 59 -1.05 -8.56 1.41
C THR A 59 -1.63 -7.69 2.51
N ALA A 60 -1.15 -7.85 3.75
CA ALA A 60 -1.61 -7.06 4.88
C ALA A 60 -1.33 -5.56 4.67
N TYR A 61 -0.12 -5.23 4.22
CA TYR A 61 0.26 -3.85 3.93
C TYR A 61 -0.49 -3.26 2.73
N ALA A 62 -0.62 -4.01 1.63
CA ALA A 62 -1.40 -3.59 0.46
C ALA A 62 -2.88 -3.34 0.82
N ARG A 63 -3.45 -4.19 1.67
CA ARG A 63 -4.83 -4.02 2.16
C ARG A 63 -4.99 -2.79 3.04
N ALA A 64 -4.04 -2.52 3.94
CA ALA A 64 -4.05 -1.32 4.78
C ALA A 64 -3.98 -0.04 3.94
N LEU A 65 -3.14 -0.03 2.89
CA LEU A 65 -3.07 1.07 1.93
C LEU A 65 -4.37 1.24 1.16
N ASN A 66 -4.96 0.15 0.66
CA ASN A 66 -6.24 0.19 -0.04
C ASN A 66 -7.37 0.75 0.84
N GLN A 67 -7.39 0.38 2.13
CA GLN A 67 -8.31 0.96 3.09
C GLN A 67 -8.04 2.45 3.28
N ALA A 68 -6.79 2.85 3.50
CA ALA A 68 -6.42 4.25 3.69
C ALA A 68 -6.73 5.15 2.49
N VAL A 69 -6.63 4.63 1.27
CA VAL A 69 -6.95 5.39 0.05
C VAL A 69 -8.46 5.52 -0.14
N TRP A 70 -9.21 4.42 -0.06
CA TRP A 70 -10.61 4.44 -0.49
C TRP A 70 -11.61 4.70 0.64
N GLN A 71 -11.34 4.19 1.83
CA GLN A 71 -12.28 4.28 2.95
C GLN A 71 -12.18 5.65 3.65
N GLU A 72 -13.19 5.97 4.44
CA GLU A 72 -13.21 7.19 5.25
C GLU A 72 -12.02 7.22 6.21
N ARG A 73 -11.59 8.45 6.55
CA ARG A 73 -10.49 8.65 7.49
C ARG A 73 -10.92 8.19 8.87
N ASP A 74 -10.36 7.08 9.34
CA ASP A 74 -10.28 6.80 10.78
C ASP A 74 -9.55 7.93 11.51
N GLU A 75 -9.95 8.19 12.75
CA GLU A 75 -9.25 9.13 13.63
C GLU A 75 -7.79 8.68 13.83
N GLY A 76 -6.85 9.63 13.77
CA GLY A 76 -5.41 9.38 13.97
C GLY A 76 -4.54 9.57 12.74
N SER A 77 -3.22 9.51 12.93
CA SER A 77 -2.26 9.72 11.85
C SER A 77 -2.29 8.56 10.85
N LEU A 78 -2.31 8.88 9.55
CA LEU A 78 -2.13 7.88 8.49
C LEU A 78 -0.84 7.07 8.69
N ALA A 79 0.24 7.73 9.11
CA ALA A 79 1.51 7.07 9.35
C ALA A 79 1.41 6.05 10.49
N GLU A 80 0.78 6.42 11.61
CA GLU A 80 0.59 5.53 12.76
C GLU A 80 -0.25 4.30 12.39
N ARG A 81 -1.27 4.46 11.55
CA ARG A 81 -2.11 3.34 11.09
C ARG A 81 -1.37 2.38 10.16
N LEU A 82 -0.44 2.88 9.34
CA LEU A 82 0.30 2.07 8.37
C LEU A 82 1.59 1.45 8.94
N GLU A 83 2.18 2.07 9.95
CA GLU A 83 3.48 1.68 10.50
C GLU A 83 3.56 0.20 10.91
N PRO A 84 2.56 -0.42 11.59
CA PRO A 84 2.64 -1.83 11.95
C PRO A 84 2.79 -2.75 10.74
N PHE A 85 2.04 -2.49 9.66
CA PHE A 85 2.08 -3.30 8.44
C PHE A 85 3.37 -3.09 7.65
N LYS A 86 3.83 -1.83 7.59
CA LYS A 86 5.10 -1.45 6.94
C LYS A 86 6.29 -2.08 7.65
N ALA A 87 6.34 -2.00 8.97
CA ALA A 87 7.39 -2.59 9.79
C ALA A 87 7.44 -4.12 9.65
N GLU A 88 6.28 -4.79 9.68
CA GLU A 88 6.21 -6.24 9.48
C GLU A 88 6.71 -6.65 8.09
N PHE A 89 6.25 -5.98 7.03
CA PHE A 89 6.72 -6.21 5.68
C PHE A 89 8.24 -6.05 5.56
N LEU A 90 8.80 -4.93 6.05
CA LEU A 90 10.24 -4.67 5.97
C LEU A 90 11.06 -5.69 6.79
N ALA A 91 10.56 -6.11 7.95
CA ALA A 91 11.20 -7.11 8.78
C ALA A 91 11.26 -8.47 8.08
N VAL A 92 10.17 -8.92 7.46
CA VAL A 92 10.12 -10.19 6.71
C VAL A 92 10.96 -10.08 5.44
N ALA A 93 10.87 -8.97 4.70
CA ALA A 93 11.68 -8.70 3.53
C ALA A 93 13.18 -8.80 3.85
N ARG A 94 13.62 -8.18 4.95
CA ARG A 94 15.02 -8.23 5.38
C ARG A 94 15.49 -9.65 5.70
N ARG A 95 14.64 -10.47 6.36
CA ARG A 95 14.94 -11.89 6.64
C ARG A 95 15.01 -12.75 5.38
N SER A 96 14.34 -12.36 4.30
CA SER A 96 14.38 -13.10 3.02
C SER A 96 15.65 -12.87 2.20
N LEU A 97 16.48 -11.89 2.58
CA LEU A 97 17.73 -11.53 1.90
C LEU A 97 18.96 -12.29 2.43
N THR A 98 18.80 -13.04 3.51
CA THR A 98 19.84 -13.83 4.20
C THR A 98 19.57 -15.31 4.05
#